data_AF-A0A4R9VFF5-F1
#
_entry.id   AF-A0A4R9VFF5-F1
#
_cell.length_a   1.000
_cell.length_b   1.000
_cell.length_c   1.000
_cell.angle_alpha   90.00
_cell.angle_beta   90.00
_cell.angle_gamma   90.00
#
_symmetry.space_group_name_H-M   'P 1'
#
loop_
_entity.id
_entity.type
_entity.pdbx_description
1 polymer ?
#
loop_
_entity_poly.entity_id
_entity_poly.type
_entity_poly.pdbx_seq_one_letter_code
_entity_poly.pdbx_strand_id
1 'polypeptide(L)'
;AEARRQGVEAFILSDAIEGEAREVGGVHAAIAREVATRNRPFQKPVLILSGGETTVTLRAKGKGGRNSEFLLALAIGINRVEGIHAFAADTDGIDDPENNAGAFADRSTVS
;
A
#
# COMPACT_ATOMS: atom_id res chain seq x y z
N ALA A 1 -8.91 -13.58 -8.34
CA ALA A 1 -9.65 -14.87 -8.24
C ALA A 1 -9.62 -15.45 -6.83
N GLU A 2 -8.45 -15.55 -6.18
CA GLU A 2 -8.33 -16.09 -4.82
C GLU A 2 -9.13 -15.30 -3.77
N ALA A 3 -9.04 -13.97 -3.74
CA ALA A 3 -9.81 -13.14 -2.81
C ALA A 3 -11.31 -13.45 -2.82
N ARG A 4 -11.91 -13.56 -4.03
CA ARG A 4 -13.32 -13.92 -4.19
C ARG A 4 -13.63 -15.33 -3.67
N ARG A 5 -12.71 -16.29 -3.83
CA ARG A 5 -12.86 -17.64 -3.23
C ARG A 5 -12.87 -17.59 -1.70
N GLN A 6 -12.18 -16.62 -1.10
CA GLN A 6 -12.20 -16.37 0.34
C GLN A 6 -13.35 -15.45 0.79
N GLY A 7 -14.30 -15.11 -0.10
CA GLY A 7 -15.45 -14.26 0.22
C GLY A 7 -15.11 -12.76 0.34
N VAL A 8 -13.97 -12.33 -0.17
CA VAL A 8 -13.54 -10.93 -0.18
C VAL A 8 -13.66 -10.38 -1.60
N GLU A 9 -14.41 -9.29 -1.78
CA GLU A 9 -14.48 -8.61 -3.07
C GLU A 9 -13.15 -7.89 -3.34
N ALA A 10 -12.65 -7.99 -4.56
CA ALA A 10 -11.40 -7.36 -4.96
C ALA A 10 -11.65 -6.32 -6.04
N PHE A 11 -11.17 -5.09 -5.80
CA PHE A 11 -11.19 -3.99 -6.77
C PHE A 11 -9.76 -3.65 -7.17
N ILE A 12 -9.49 -3.68 -8.48
CA ILE A 12 -8.22 -3.26 -9.05
C ILE A 12 -8.36 -1.77 -9.39
N LEU A 13 -7.57 -0.91 -8.75
CA LEU A 13 -7.55 0.52 -9.05
C LEU A 13 -6.90 0.80 -10.41
N SER A 14 -5.74 0.19 -10.65
CA SER A 14 -5.01 0.19 -11.92
C SER A 14 -3.82 -0.78 -11.82
N ASP A 15 -3.30 -1.24 -12.95
CA ASP A 15 -2.03 -1.95 -13.10
C ASP A 15 -0.90 -1.05 -13.64
N ALA A 16 -1.18 0.25 -13.83
CA ALA A 16 -0.27 1.25 -14.37
C ALA A 16 -0.12 2.46 -13.43
N ILE A 17 -0.12 2.22 -12.11
CA ILE A 17 0.15 3.28 -11.13
C ILE A 17 1.62 3.70 -11.22
N GLU A 18 1.85 4.98 -11.51
CA GLU A 18 3.17 5.59 -11.56
C GLU A 18 3.20 6.86 -10.69
N GLY A 19 4.40 7.38 -10.43
CA GLY A 19 4.62 8.60 -9.65
C GLY A 19 5.56 8.40 -8.47
N GLU A 20 5.64 9.41 -7.60
CA GLU A 20 6.44 9.35 -6.38
C GLU A 20 5.78 8.42 -5.36
N ALA A 21 6.52 7.40 -4.91
CA ALA A 21 6.00 6.34 -4.04
C ALA A 21 5.31 6.90 -2.79
N ARG A 22 5.88 7.94 -2.17
CA ARG A 22 5.30 8.62 -1.01
C ARG A 22 3.95 9.29 -1.28
N GLU A 23 3.75 9.83 -2.47
CA GLU A 23 2.51 10.52 -2.84
C GLU A 23 1.42 9.49 -3.13
N VAL A 24 1.77 8.47 -3.92
CA VAL A 24 0.88 7.35 -4.24
C VAL A 24 0.45 6.62 -2.96
N GLY A 25 1.37 6.36 -2.03
CA GLY A 25 1.08 5.74 -0.72
C GLY A 25 0.10 6.57 0.11
N GLY A 26 0.25 7.90 0.12
CA GLY A 26 -0.68 8.81 0.79
C GLY A 26 -2.09 8.79 0.19
N VAL A 27 -2.21 8.73 -1.14
CA VAL A 27 -3.50 8.58 -1.84
C VAL A 27 -4.16 7.25 -1.48
N HIS A 28 -3.40 6.15 -1.45
CA HIS A 28 -3.93 4.83 -1.07
C HIS A 28 -4.41 4.80 0.39
N ALA A 29 -3.69 5.45 1.30
CA ALA A 29 -4.16 5.62 2.68
C ALA A 29 -5.49 6.37 2.77
N ALA A 30 -5.69 7.42 1.95
CA ALA A 30 -6.95 8.15 1.93
C ALA A 30 -8.12 7.27 1.48
N ILE A 31 -7.93 6.45 0.42
CA ILE A 31 -8.94 5.50 -0.06
C ILE A 31 -9.23 4.44 1.01
N ALA A 32 -8.19 3.82 1.58
CA ALA A 32 -8.34 2.80 2.61
C ALA A 32 -9.09 3.33 3.84
N ARG A 33 -8.83 4.58 4.25
CA ARG A 33 -9.55 5.24 5.34
C ARG A 33 -11.01 5.52 5.02
N GLU A 34 -11.33 5.98 3.81
CA GLU A 34 -12.72 6.20 3.40
C GLU A 34 -13.51 4.88 3.46
N VAL A 35 -12.91 3.77 3.01
CA VAL A 35 -13.50 2.43 3.14
C VAL A 35 -13.64 1.99 4.60
N ALA A 36 -12.57 2.13 5.40
CA ALA A 36 -12.57 1.69 6.79
C ALA A 36 -13.61 2.44 7.63
N THR A 37 -13.73 3.75 7.43
CA THR A 37 -14.55 4.63 8.28
C THR A 37 -15.96 4.88 7.74
N ARG A 38 -16.17 4.77 6.42
CA ARG A 38 -17.45 5.11 5.77
C ARG A 38 -17.99 4.04 4.84
N ASN A 39 -17.29 2.92 4.68
CA ASN A 39 -17.74 1.78 3.88
C ASN A 39 -18.07 2.17 2.42
N ARG A 40 -17.28 3.09 1.85
CA ARG A 40 -17.38 3.57 0.47
C ARG A 40 -15.98 3.99 -0.05
N PRO A 41 -15.75 4.06 -1.38
CA PRO A 41 -16.66 3.66 -2.45
C PRO A 41 -16.88 2.14 -2.52
N PHE A 42 -16.10 1.37 -1.77
CA PHE A 42 -16.20 -0.09 -1.68
C PHE A 42 -16.73 -0.52 -0.30
N GLN A 43 -17.49 -1.62 -0.28
CA GLN A 43 -18.05 -2.18 0.94
C GLN A 43 -17.11 -3.25 1.53
N LYS A 44 -16.89 -3.23 2.84
CA LYS A 44 -16.11 -4.24 3.55
C LYS A 44 -16.90 -5.57 3.66
N PRO A 45 -16.22 -6.74 3.63
CA PRO A 45 -14.78 -6.92 3.47
C PRO A 45 -14.32 -6.72 2.02
N VAL A 46 -13.24 -5.97 1.82
CA VAL A 46 -12.72 -5.64 0.49
C VAL A 46 -11.20 -5.70 0.44
N LEU A 47 -10.68 -6.17 -0.69
CA LEU A 47 -9.29 -6.08 -1.09
C LEU A 47 -9.15 -5.01 -2.18
N ILE A 48 -8.34 -3.99 -1.92
CA ILE A 48 -7.98 -2.97 -2.91
C ILE A 48 -6.62 -3.36 -3.48
N LEU A 49 -6.54 -3.50 -4.80
CA LEU A 49 -5.33 -3.90 -5.52
C LEU A 49 -4.87 -2.79 -6.45
N SER A 50 -3.57 -2.61 -6.53
CA SER A 50 -2.90 -1.76 -7.52
C SER A 50 -1.61 -2.41 -7.95
N GLY A 51 -1.25 -2.23 -9.21
CA GLY A 51 0.06 -2.57 -9.77
C GLY A 51 0.61 -1.36 -10.52
N GLY A 52 1.90 -1.40 -10.81
CA GLY A 52 2.61 -0.35 -11.54
C GLY A 52 4.04 -0.20 -11.04
N GLU A 53 4.65 0.92 -11.41
CA GLU A 53 6.07 1.19 -11.20
C GLU A 53 6.23 2.59 -10.60
N THR A 54 6.32 2.66 -9.27
CA THR A 54 6.60 3.94 -8.59
C THR A 54 8.09 4.24 -8.54
N THR A 55 8.41 5.51 -8.34
CA THR A 55 9.78 6.01 -8.24
C THR A 55 10.02 6.72 -6.92
N VAL A 56 11.30 6.81 -6.54
CA VAL A 56 11.74 7.52 -5.34
C VAL A 56 12.75 8.57 -5.75
N THR A 57 12.41 9.85 -5.58
CA THR A 57 13.41 10.92 -5.69
C THR A 57 14.27 10.97 -4.41
N LEU A 58 15.52 10.50 -4.53
CA LEU A 58 16.51 10.53 -3.45
C LEU A 58 16.93 11.97 -3.11
N ARG A 59 16.73 12.37 -1.86
CA ARG A 59 17.10 13.70 -1.33
C ARG A 59 18.27 13.67 -0.35
N ALA A 60 18.56 12.50 0.20
CA ALA A 60 19.64 12.26 1.15
C ALA A 60 20.11 10.82 1.02
N LYS A 61 21.25 10.51 1.66
CA LYS A 61 21.68 9.11 1.81
C LYS A 61 20.74 8.42 2.78
N GLY A 62 20.26 7.24 2.39
CA GLY A 62 19.34 6.42 3.17
C GLY A 62 19.28 5.02 2.58
N LYS A 63 18.43 4.19 3.18
CA LYS A 63 18.15 2.83 2.74
C LYS A 63 16.64 2.64 2.63
N GLY A 64 16.22 1.82 1.68
CA GLY A 64 14.83 1.50 1.42
C GLY A 64 14.53 1.44 -0.08
N GLY A 65 13.34 0.94 -0.40
CA GLY A 65 12.82 0.82 -1.74
C GLY A 65 11.52 1.59 -1.93
N ARG A 66 10.99 1.52 -3.15
CA ARG A 66 9.75 2.21 -3.53
C ARG A 66 8.53 1.63 -2.83
N ASN A 67 8.44 0.31 -2.66
CA ASN A 67 7.33 -0.34 -1.96
C ASN A 67 7.39 -0.02 -0.46
N SER A 68 8.61 0.00 0.10
CA SER A 68 8.86 0.42 1.47
C SER A 68 8.48 1.89 1.69
N GLU A 69 8.84 2.81 0.79
CA GLU A 69 8.46 4.22 0.89
C GLU A 69 6.94 4.42 0.72
N PHE A 70 6.33 3.72 -0.25
CA PHE A 70 4.89 3.70 -0.44
C PHE A 70 4.16 3.24 0.84
N LEU A 71 4.61 2.14 1.44
CA LEU A 71 3.99 1.61 2.66
C LEU A 71 4.24 2.49 3.87
N LEU A 72 5.41 3.12 3.98
CA LEU A 72 5.66 4.07 5.05
C LEU A 72 4.72 5.28 4.96
N ALA A 73 4.53 5.84 3.76
CA ALA A 73 3.58 6.92 3.54
C ALA A 73 2.14 6.47 3.82
N LEU A 74 1.78 5.26 3.40
CA LEU A 74 0.48 4.66 3.69
C LEU A 74 0.28 4.50 5.21
N ALA A 75 1.25 3.94 5.92
CA ALA A 75 1.24 3.69 7.35
C ALA A 75 1.04 4.98 8.16
N ILE A 76 1.73 6.06 7.77
CA ILE A 76 1.52 7.40 8.34
C ILE A 76 0.07 7.84 8.14
N GLY A 77 -0.47 7.65 6.92
CA GLY A 77 -1.83 8.05 6.58
C GLY A 77 -2.92 7.23 7.30
N ILE A 78 -2.68 5.96 7.61
CA ILE A 78 -3.65 5.06 8.28
C ILE A 78 -3.42 4.93 9.80
N ASN A 79 -2.49 5.70 10.37
CA ASN A 79 -2.10 5.56 11.78
C ASN A 79 -3.33 5.51 12.71
N ARG A 80 -3.39 4.48 13.56
CA ARG A 80 -4.49 4.21 14.51
C ARG A 80 -5.88 3.98 13.89
N VAL A 81 -5.99 3.77 12.57
CA VAL A 81 -7.25 3.41 11.92
C VAL A 81 -7.38 1.89 11.85
N GLU A 82 -8.31 1.33 12.63
CA GLU A 82 -8.57 -0.11 12.70
C GLU A 82 -9.07 -0.71 11.38
N GLY A 83 -8.80 -2.00 11.19
CA GLY A 83 -9.35 -2.79 10.07
C GLY A 83 -8.67 -2.56 8.72
N ILE A 84 -7.46 -1.99 8.71
CA ILE A 84 -6.63 -1.84 7.51
C ILE A 84 -5.34 -2.64 7.68
N HIS A 85 -5.07 -3.51 6.72
CA HIS A 85 -3.81 -4.23 6.56
C HIS A 85 -3.31 -3.97 5.14
N ALA A 86 -2.03 -3.64 5.01
CA ALA A 86 -1.42 -3.31 3.72
C ALA A 86 -0.17 -4.15 3.49
N PHE A 87 0.06 -4.47 2.23
CA PHE A 87 1.22 -5.17 1.72
C PHE A 87 1.56 -4.59 0.35
N ALA A 88 2.84 -4.37 0.11
CA ALA A 88 3.37 -3.94 -1.18
C ALA A 88 4.70 -4.65 -1.38
N ALA A 89 4.91 -5.19 -2.57
CA ALA A 89 6.12 -5.91 -2.91
C ALA A 89 6.39 -5.88 -4.40
N ASP A 90 7.67 -5.98 -4.74
CA ASP A 90 8.13 -6.27 -6.08
C ASP A 90 7.99 -7.77 -6.40
N THR A 91 7.61 -8.04 -7.65
CA THR A 91 7.39 -9.40 -8.15
C THR A 91 8.68 -10.15 -8.43
N ASP A 92 9.79 -9.43 -8.63
CA ASP A 92 11.13 -10.01 -8.76
C ASP A 92 11.77 -10.36 -7.41
N GLY A 93 11.14 -9.94 -6.30
CA GLY A 93 11.57 -10.20 -4.94
C GLY A 93 12.54 -9.16 -4.36
N ILE A 94 12.78 -8.04 -5.06
CA ILE A 94 13.79 -7.03 -4.68
C ILE A 94 13.16 -5.63 -4.69
N ASP A 95 12.80 -5.11 -3.52
CA ASP A 95 12.40 -3.71 -3.35
C ASP A 95 13.61 -2.80 -3.06
N ASP A 96 14.58 -3.31 -2.32
CA ASP A 96 15.80 -2.56 -1.98
C ASP A 96 17.06 -3.44 -2.06
N PRO A 97 18.26 -2.84 -2.00
CA PRO A 97 19.52 -3.57 -2.11
C PRO A 97 19.81 -4.58 -0.99
N GLU A 98 19.03 -4.59 0.09
CA GLU A 98 19.29 -5.38 1.31
C GLU A 98 18.39 -6.61 1.46
N ASN A 99 17.87 -7.14 0.34
CA ASN A 99 17.21 -8.45 0.26
C ASN A 99 15.84 -8.50 0.95
N ASN A 100 14.99 -7.52 0.67
CA ASN A 100 13.55 -7.65 0.90
C ASN A 100 12.78 -7.40 -0.40
N ALA A 101 11.62 -8.04 -0.52
CA ALA A 101 10.72 -7.85 -1.65
C ALA A 101 9.78 -6.66 -1.46
N GLY A 102 9.75 -6.05 -0.27
CA GLY A 102 8.76 -5.08 0.16
C GLY A 102 8.42 -5.27 1.64
N ALA A 103 7.23 -4.85 2.06
CA ALA A 103 6.87 -4.84 3.48
C ALA A 103 5.38 -5.05 3.74
N PHE A 104 5.03 -5.13 5.02
CA PHE A 104 3.67 -5.06 5.54
C PHE A 104 3.50 -3.80 6.38
N ALA A 105 2.29 -3.24 6.38
CA ALA A 105 1.93 -2.14 7.25
C ALA A 105 0.51 -2.28 7.80
N ASP A 106 0.30 -1.79 9.01
CA ASP A 106 -1.01 -1.65 9.62
C ASP A 106 -1.06 -0.38 10.50
N ARG A 107 -2.16 -0.22 11.22
CA ARG A 107 -2.41 0.92 12.10
C ARG A 107 -1.35 1.16 13.20
N SER A 108 -0.53 0.16 13.50
CA SER A 108 0.45 0.16 14.59
C SER A 108 1.88 0.38 14.12
N THR A 109 2.14 0.32 12.81
CA THR A 109 3.50 0.40 12.23
C THR A 109 4.26 1.67 12.60
N VAL A 110 3.57 2.80 12.79
CA VAL A 110 4.19 4.11 13.11
C VAL A 110 3.94 4.58 14.55
N SER A 111 3.41 3.70 15.41
CA SER A 111 3.00 4.02 16.80
C SER A 111 4.08 3.74 17.84
#